data_AF-A0A951MU03-F1
#
_entry.id   AF-A0A951MU03-F1
#
_cell.length_a   1.000
_cell.length_b   1.000
_cell.length_c   1.000
_cell.angle_alpha   90.00
_cell.angle_beta   90.00
_cell.angle_gamma   90.00
#
_symmetry.space_group_name_H-M   'P 1'
#
loop_
_entity.id
_entity.type
_entity.pdbx_description
1 polymer ?
#
loop_
_entity_poly.entity_id
_entity_poly.type
_entity_poly.pdbx_seq_one_letter_code
_entity_poly.pdbx_strand_id
1 'polypeptide(L)'
;MDTRSPINVPGPLPATPRPAGGEPPLGELLRSLSRDAAYLVRQEIALARAEAVRNVRTVVRNAVLVVVGAVVAAPGAMVLLAALVIGVGDLLGGRYALGALLVGTLFLAAGGALAFAGIRGARRTRLAPVTTIATVRDTGAWARAQVARLRGRAARRRQPKGPAA
;
A
#
# COMPACT_ATOMS: atom_id res chain seq x y z
N MET A 1 40.46 33.74 -19.51
CA MET A 1 39.39 33.71 -20.54
C MET A 1 38.06 33.74 -19.80
N ASP A 2 37.51 34.94 -19.62
CA ASP A 2 36.24 35.20 -18.95
C ASP A 2 35.10 35.12 -19.98
N THR A 3 34.08 34.29 -19.71
CA THR A 3 32.85 34.20 -20.52
C THR A 3 31.63 34.63 -19.70
N ARG A 4 31.68 35.86 -19.17
CA ARG A 4 30.49 36.49 -18.59
C ARG A 4 29.64 37.07 -19.73
N SER A 5 28.66 36.27 -20.16
CA SER A 5 27.59 36.70 -21.06
C SER A 5 26.78 37.81 -20.39
N PRO A 6 26.59 38.99 -21.01
CA PRO A 6 25.80 40.05 -20.42
C PRO A 6 24.33 39.60 -20.35
N ILE A 7 23.80 39.54 -19.14
CA ILE A 7 22.37 39.34 -18.89
C ILE A 7 21.64 40.51 -19.55
N ASN A 8 20.94 40.23 -20.66
CA ASN A 8 19.99 41.16 -21.25
C ASN A 8 18.78 41.24 -20.32
N VAL A 9 18.81 42.20 -19.39
CA VAL A 9 17.67 42.52 -18.54
C VAL A 9 16.69 43.30 -19.42
N PRO A 10 15.49 42.78 -19.72
CA PRO A 10 14.47 43.54 -20.43
C PRO A 10 14.23 44.85 -19.67
N GLY A 11 14.24 45.98 -20.39
CA GLY A 11 13.95 47.28 -19.80
C GLY A 11 12.62 47.28 -19.03
N PRO A 12 12.37 48.25 -18.14
CA PRO A 12 11.16 48.31 -17.32
C PRO A 12 9.93 48.07 -18.19
N LEU A 13 9.23 46.96 -17.93
CA LEU A 13 8.02 46.63 -18.66
C LEU A 13 7.07 47.83 -18.51
N PRO A 14 6.43 48.31 -19.59
CA PRO A 14 5.40 49.32 -19.48
C PRO A 14 4.41 48.83 -18.43
N ALA A 15 4.17 49.67 -17.41
CA ALA A 15 3.24 49.35 -16.35
C ALA A 15 1.88 49.08 -17.01
N THR A 16 1.52 47.80 -17.14
CA THR A 16 0.18 47.43 -17.54
C THR A 16 -0.76 48.07 -16.53
N PRO A 17 -1.82 48.77 -16.98
CA PRO A 17 -2.80 49.35 -16.07
C PRO A 17 -3.24 48.27 -15.10
N ARG A 18 -2.79 48.37 -13.84
CA ARG A 18 -3.21 47.45 -12.78
C ARG A 18 -4.72 47.65 -12.68
N PRO A 19 -5.56 46.65 -12.96
CA PRO A 19 -7.00 46.83 -12.94
C PRO A 19 -7.38 47.45 -11.60
N ALA A 20 -8.05 48.58 -11.67
CA ALA A 20 -8.45 49.33 -10.49
C ALA A 20 -9.40 48.48 -9.64
N GLY A 21 -9.04 48.29 -8.38
CA GLY A 21 -10.00 48.07 -7.29
C GLY A 21 -10.72 46.73 -7.24
N GLY A 22 -10.18 45.83 -6.43
CA GLY A 22 -10.90 44.68 -5.88
C GLY A 22 -9.96 43.54 -5.60
N GLU A 23 -9.65 43.26 -4.33
CA GLU A 23 -9.19 41.92 -3.97
C GLU A 23 -10.12 40.91 -4.63
N PRO A 24 -9.60 39.83 -5.27
CA PRO A 24 -10.46 38.84 -5.87
C PRO A 24 -11.49 38.44 -4.82
N PRO A 25 -12.79 38.47 -5.16
CA PRO A 25 -13.83 38.17 -4.19
C PRO A 25 -13.47 36.84 -3.54
N LEU A 26 -13.60 36.72 -2.21
CA LEU A 26 -13.14 35.57 -1.42
C LEU A 26 -13.55 34.21 -2.04
N GLY A 27 -14.68 34.19 -2.75
CA GLY A 27 -15.16 33.04 -3.52
C GLY A 27 -14.28 32.62 -4.71
N GLU A 28 -13.64 33.55 -5.40
CA GLU A 28 -12.71 33.29 -6.51
C GLU A 28 -11.42 32.60 -6.01
N LEU A 29 -10.87 33.08 -4.88
CA LEU A 29 -9.70 32.49 -4.22
C LEU A 29 -9.98 31.09 -3.66
N LEU A 30 -11.16 30.90 -3.07
CA LEU A 30 -11.59 29.58 -2.61
C LEU A 30 -11.81 28.61 -3.79
N ARG A 31 -12.24 29.13 -4.93
CA ARG A 31 -12.47 28.36 -6.15
C ARG A 31 -11.18 27.98 -6.87
N SER A 32 -10.12 28.80 -6.79
CA SER A 32 -8.78 28.43 -7.26
C SER A 32 -8.13 27.41 -6.32
N LEU A 33 -8.13 27.66 -5.00
CA LEU A 33 -7.59 26.74 -4.00
C LEU A 33 -8.23 25.35 -4.05
N SER A 34 -9.57 25.27 -4.20
CA SER A 34 -10.26 23.98 -4.33
C SER A 34 -9.91 23.25 -5.63
N ARG A 35 -9.66 23.97 -6.72
CA ARG A 35 -9.22 23.40 -8.00
C ARG A 35 -7.80 22.85 -7.90
N ASP A 36 -6.91 23.58 -7.24
CA ASP A 36 -5.51 23.19 -7.03
C ASP A 36 -5.41 22.01 -6.04
N ALA A 37 -6.18 22.02 -4.96
CA ALA A 37 -6.28 20.88 -4.05
C ALA A 37 -6.79 19.62 -4.77
N ALA A 38 -7.80 19.76 -5.63
CA ALA A 38 -8.30 18.64 -6.43
C ALA A 38 -7.28 18.17 -7.50
N TYR A 39 -6.39 19.05 -7.97
CA TYR A 39 -5.29 18.67 -8.85
C TYR A 39 -4.22 17.86 -8.11
N LEU A 40 -3.79 18.31 -6.92
CA LEU A 40 -2.83 17.61 -6.06
C LEU A 40 -3.34 16.22 -5.63
N VAL A 41 -4.61 16.10 -5.22
CA VAL A 41 -5.21 14.81 -4.85
C VAL A 41 -5.19 13.83 -6.01
N ARG A 42 -5.47 14.28 -7.24
CA ARG A 42 -5.40 13.43 -8.43
C ARG A 42 -3.98 12.97 -8.73
N GLN A 43 -2.98 13.83 -8.52
CA GLN A 43 -1.57 13.46 -8.67
C GLN A 43 -1.14 12.45 -7.61
N GLU A 44 -1.53 12.64 -6.35
CA GLU A 44 -1.20 11.71 -5.27
C GLU A 44 -1.81 10.32 -5.52
N ILE A 45 -3.06 10.26 -6.01
CA ILE A 45 -3.68 9.00 -6.44
C ILE A 45 -2.92 8.37 -7.60
N ALA A 46 -2.50 9.16 -8.59
CA ALA A 46 -1.74 8.67 -9.73
C ALA A 46 -0.37 8.12 -9.30
N LEU A 47 0.31 8.81 -8.37
CA LEU A 47 1.59 8.39 -7.80
C LEU A 47 1.44 7.12 -6.97
N ALA A 48 0.49 7.10 -6.03
CA ALA A 48 0.19 5.94 -5.20
C ALA A 48 -0.17 4.72 -6.06
N ARG A 49 -0.92 4.91 -7.15
CA ARG A 49 -1.22 3.84 -8.12
C ARG A 49 0.05 3.35 -8.82
N ALA A 50 0.93 4.26 -9.26
CA ALA A 50 2.17 3.89 -9.93
C ALA A 50 3.15 3.15 -8.98
N GLU A 51 3.19 3.54 -7.71
CA GLU A 51 3.98 2.85 -6.68
C GLU A 51 3.39 1.49 -6.33
N ALA A 52 2.07 1.38 -6.17
CA ALA A 52 1.38 0.11 -5.96
C ALA A 52 1.66 -0.89 -7.10
N VAL A 53 1.58 -0.44 -8.36
CA VAL A 53 1.91 -1.29 -9.53
C VAL A 53 3.37 -1.73 -9.51
N ARG A 54 4.32 -0.83 -9.18
CA ARG A 54 5.74 -1.18 -9.05
C ARG A 54 6.01 -2.19 -7.94
N ASN A 55 5.36 -2.02 -6.78
CA ASN A 55 5.46 -2.94 -5.66
C ASN A 55 4.89 -4.31 -6.03
N VAL A 56 3.71 -4.36 -6.64
CA VAL A 56 3.10 -5.60 -7.14
C VAL A 56 3.99 -6.30 -8.16
N ARG A 57 4.54 -5.56 -9.13
CA ARG A 57 5.44 -6.15 -10.14
C ARG A 57 6.69 -6.77 -9.51
N THR A 58 7.24 -6.14 -8.48
CA THR A 58 8.40 -6.67 -7.75
C THR A 58 8.04 -7.92 -6.98
N VAL A 59 6.91 -7.93 -6.27
CA VAL A 59 6.40 -9.11 -5.56
C VAL A 59 6.15 -10.26 -6.53
N VAL A 60 5.50 -10.01 -7.66
CA VAL A 60 5.22 -11.02 -8.69
C VAL A 60 6.51 -11.57 -9.27
N ARG A 61 7.48 -10.71 -9.63
CA ARG A 61 8.78 -11.16 -10.15
C ARG A 61 9.49 -12.08 -9.16
N ASN A 62 9.53 -11.68 -7.89
CA ASN A 62 10.19 -12.46 -6.85
C ASN A 62 9.43 -13.79 -6.59
N ALA A 63 8.10 -13.77 -6.62
CA ALA A 63 7.29 -14.97 -6.51
C ALA A 63 7.56 -15.95 -7.67
N VAL A 64 7.69 -15.46 -8.91
CA VAL A 64 8.06 -16.29 -10.07
C VAL A 64 9.43 -16.92 -9.87
N LEU A 65 10.43 -16.17 -9.43
CA LEU A 65 11.78 -16.72 -9.16
C LEU A 65 11.73 -17.82 -8.08
N VAL A 66 10.97 -17.61 -7.00
CA VAL A 66 10.80 -18.62 -5.96
C VAL A 66 10.12 -19.87 -6.50
N VAL A 67 9.07 -19.73 -7.31
CA VAL A 67 8.36 -20.88 -7.89
C VAL A 67 9.25 -21.65 -8.86
N VAL A 68 9.94 -20.96 -9.78
CA VAL A 68 10.88 -21.61 -10.71
C VAL A 68 12.01 -22.31 -9.96
N GLY A 69 12.59 -21.64 -8.95
CA GLY A 69 13.59 -22.23 -8.08
C GLY A 69 13.08 -23.48 -7.36
N ALA A 70 11.85 -23.45 -6.83
CA ALA A 70 11.23 -24.59 -6.17
C ALA A 70 10.97 -25.76 -7.14
N VAL A 71 10.54 -25.47 -8.38
CA VAL A 71 10.34 -26.49 -9.42
C VAL A 71 11.64 -27.22 -9.76
N VAL A 72 12.78 -26.51 -9.78
CA VAL A 72 14.09 -27.10 -10.04
C VAL A 72 14.67 -27.78 -8.79
N ALA A 73 14.53 -27.16 -7.62
CA ALA A 73 15.07 -27.66 -6.37
C ALA A 73 14.33 -28.90 -5.84
N ALA A 74 13.01 -29.01 -6.08
CA ALA A 74 12.21 -30.13 -5.61
C ALA A 74 12.71 -31.51 -6.10
N PRO A 75 12.91 -31.75 -7.41
CA PRO A 75 13.47 -33.02 -7.87
C PRO A 75 14.90 -33.24 -7.37
N GLY A 76 15.73 -32.19 -7.29
CA GLY A 76 17.08 -32.29 -6.71
C GLY A 76 17.05 -32.72 -5.24
N ALA A 77 16.14 -32.17 -4.44
CA ALA A 77 15.92 -32.57 -3.05
C ALA A 77 15.44 -34.02 -2.94
N MET A 78 14.61 -34.51 -3.87
CA MET A 78 14.20 -35.92 -3.91
C MET A 78 15.40 -36.86 -4.17
N VAL A 79 16.29 -36.49 -5.09
CA VAL A 79 17.52 -37.26 -5.35
C VAL A 79 18.43 -37.28 -4.12
N LEU A 80 18.62 -36.13 -3.45
CA LEU A 80 19.40 -36.07 -2.21
C LEU A 80 18.76 -36.87 -1.07
N LEU A 81 17.43 -36.85 -0.96
CA LEU A 81 16.71 -37.65 0.03
C LEU A 81 16.88 -39.14 -0.25
N ALA A 82 16.80 -39.57 -1.51
CA ALA A 82 17.07 -40.95 -1.91
C ALA A 82 18.51 -41.37 -1.60
N ALA A 83 19.48 -40.50 -1.91
CA ALA A 83 20.89 -40.74 -1.56
C ALA A 83 21.09 -40.87 -0.05
N LEU A 84 20.41 -40.05 0.75
CA LEU A 84 20.44 -40.14 2.21
C LEU A 84 19.84 -41.47 2.72
N VAL A 85 18.71 -41.90 2.15
CA VAL A 85 18.10 -43.20 2.47
C VAL A 85 19.05 -44.35 2.16
N ILE A 86 19.70 -44.34 0.99
CA ILE A 86 20.67 -45.35 0.59
C ILE A 86 21.86 -45.33 1.55
N GLY A 87 22.46 -44.16 1.80
CA GLY A 87 23.62 -44.04 2.68
C GLY A 87 23.34 -44.49 4.13
N VAL A 88 22.16 -44.18 4.67
CA VAL A 88 21.74 -44.71 5.98
C VAL A 88 21.49 -46.22 5.91
N GLY A 89 20.89 -46.71 4.83
CA GLY A 89 20.70 -48.15 4.60
C GLY A 89 22.02 -48.92 4.58
N ASP A 90 23.04 -48.39 3.89
CA ASP A 90 24.39 -48.95 3.83
C ASP A 90 25.05 -48.96 5.22
N LEU A 91 24.92 -47.86 5.96
CA LEU A 91 25.44 -47.76 7.33
C LEU A 91 24.78 -48.74 8.30
N LEU A 92 23.52 -49.13 8.02
CA LEU A 92 22.78 -50.15 8.76
C LEU A 92 23.02 -51.58 8.23
N GLY A 93 23.99 -51.79 7.33
CA GLY A 93 24.33 -53.10 6.78
C GLY A 93 23.38 -53.56 5.67
N GLY A 94 23.00 -52.65 4.77
CA GLY A 94 22.09 -52.93 3.63
C GLY A 94 20.60 -52.94 4.01
N ARG A 95 20.24 -52.41 5.19
CA ARG A 95 18.84 -52.39 5.68
C ARG A 95 18.11 -51.13 5.20
N TYR A 96 17.95 -51.00 3.88
CA TYR A 96 17.37 -49.81 3.25
C TYR A 96 15.97 -49.46 3.76
N ALA A 97 15.15 -50.46 4.13
CA ALA A 97 13.82 -50.24 4.69
C ALA A 97 13.87 -49.45 6.02
N LEU A 98 14.85 -49.73 6.88
CA LEU A 98 15.04 -48.99 8.13
C LEU A 98 15.65 -47.61 7.88
N GLY A 99 16.56 -47.49 6.91
CA GLY A 99 17.08 -46.20 6.47
C GLY A 99 15.96 -45.28 5.98
N ALA A 100 15.06 -45.80 5.14
CA ALA A 100 13.88 -45.08 4.66
C ALA A 100 12.94 -44.67 5.80
N LEU A 101 12.69 -45.56 6.77
CA LEU A 101 11.82 -45.29 7.91
C LEU A 101 12.39 -44.16 8.80
N LEU A 102 13.69 -44.20 9.11
CA LEU A 102 14.36 -43.20 9.94
C LEU A 102 14.36 -41.83 9.26
N VAL A 103 14.84 -41.78 8.02
CA VAL A 103 14.93 -40.53 7.25
C VAL A 103 13.53 -39.97 6.99
N GLY A 104 12.59 -40.82 6.58
CA GLY A 104 11.20 -40.42 6.34
C GLY A 104 10.52 -39.85 7.58
N THR A 105 10.70 -40.49 8.74
CA THR A 105 10.14 -40.01 10.02
C THR A 105 10.76 -38.68 10.43
N LEU A 106 12.08 -38.51 10.27
CA LEU A 106 12.77 -37.26 10.55
C LEU A 106 12.25 -36.10 9.68
N PHE A 107 12.13 -36.32 8.38
CA PHE A 107 11.61 -35.32 7.45
C PHE A 107 10.13 -35.02 7.68
N LEU A 108 9.32 -36.02 8.02
CA LEU A 108 7.91 -35.83 8.35
C LEU A 108 7.73 -35.00 9.62
N ALA A 109 8.55 -35.26 10.66
CA ALA A 109 8.53 -34.48 11.89
C ALA A 109 8.95 -33.03 11.65
N ALA A 110 10.07 -32.80 10.94
CA ALA A 110 10.56 -31.47 10.63
C ALA A 110 9.59 -30.68 9.73
N GLY A 111 9.11 -31.31 8.65
CA GLY A 111 8.15 -30.72 7.72
C GLY A 111 6.80 -30.44 8.38
N GLY A 112 6.32 -31.37 9.21
CA GLY A 112 5.11 -31.20 10.00
C GLY A 112 5.22 -30.03 10.98
N ALA A 113 6.35 -29.89 11.67
CA ALA A 113 6.60 -28.77 12.59
C ALA A 113 6.64 -27.43 11.86
N LEU A 114 7.32 -27.35 10.71
CA LEU A 114 7.37 -26.15 9.86
C LEU A 114 5.98 -25.77 9.33
N ALA A 115 5.24 -26.74 8.80
CA ALA A 115 3.88 -26.53 8.30
C ALA A 115 2.95 -26.06 9.43
N PHE A 116 3.04 -26.68 10.60
CA PHE A 116 2.27 -26.29 11.78
C PHE A 116 2.60 -24.86 12.22
N ALA A 117 3.89 -24.51 12.31
CA ALA A 117 4.34 -23.16 12.64
C ALA A 117 3.86 -22.13 11.61
N GLY A 118 3.95 -22.45 10.31
CA GLY A 118 3.48 -21.60 9.23
C GLY A 118 1.97 -21.37 9.28
N ILE A 119 1.17 -22.42 9.46
CA ILE A 119 -0.30 -22.32 9.61
C ILE A 119 -0.64 -21.51 10.86
N ARG A 120 0.06 -21.73 11.97
CA ARG A 120 -0.18 -21.00 13.22
C ARG A 120 0.17 -19.53 13.08
N GLY A 121 1.28 -19.22 12.41
CA GLY A 121 1.69 -17.86 12.06
C GLY A 121 0.66 -17.18 11.17
N ALA A 122 0.25 -17.82 10.07
CA ALA A 122 -0.75 -17.29 9.14
C ALA A 122 -2.12 -17.08 9.80
N ARG A 123 -2.51 -17.91 10.78
CA ARG A 123 -3.74 -17.71 11.56
C ARG A 123 -3.64 -16.57 12.57
N ARG A 124 -2.44 -16.31 13.11
CA ARG A 124 -2.18 -15.21 14.06
C ARG A 124 -2.07 -13.87 13.36
N THR A 125 -1.43 -13.86 12.20
CA THR A 125 -1.41 -12.72 11.29
C THR A 125 -2.77 -12.65 10.62
N ARG A 126 -3.75 -11.99 11.26
CA ARG A 126 -4.93 -11.50 10.54
C ARG A 126 -4.38 -10.79 9.31
N LEU A 127 -4.69 -11.32 8.13
CA LEU A 127 -4.45 -10.64 6.86
C LEU A 127 -5.28 -9.34 6.89
N ALA A 128 -4.71 -8.31 7.50
CA ALA A 128 -5.22 -6.97 7.52
C ALA A 128 -4.10 -6.07 7.00
N PRO A 129 -4.45 -5.19 6.06
CA PRO A 129 -5.21 -4.02 6.50
C PRO A 129 -6.62 -3.95 5.87
N VAL A 130 -7.51 -4.89 6.19
CA VAL A 130 -8.97 -4.72 5.96
C VAL A 130 -9.55 -3.60 6.82
N THR A 131 -8.81 -3.12 7.84
CA THR A 131 -9.16 -1.92 8.59
C THR A 131 -9.07 -0.65 7.76
N THR A 132 -8.31 -0.58 6.66
CA THR A 132 -8.32 0.63 5.81
C THR A 132 -9.70 0.89 5.20
N ILE A 133 -10.46 -0.16 4.87
CA ILE A 133 -11.84 -0.01 4.40
C ILE A 133 -12.77 0.45 5.54
N ALA A 134 -12.53 -0.01 6.78
CA ALA A 134 -13.29 0.42 7.95
C ALA A 134 -13.01 1.90 8.28
N THR A 135 -11.74 2.34 8.28
CA THR A 135 -11.35 3.73 8.53
C THR A 135 -11.86 4.68 7.44
N VAL A 136 -11.86 4.26 6.18
CA VAL A 136 -12.45 5.05 5.07
C VAL A 136 -13.97 5.19 5.21
N ARG A 137 -14.67 4.14 5.67
CA ARG A 137 -16.12 4.20 5.95
C ARG A 137 -16.44 5.12 7.12
N ASP A 138 -15.68 5.04 8.22
CA ASP A 138 -15.87 5.90 9.41
C ASP A 138 -15.60 7.37 9.10
N THR A 139 -14.57 7.66 8.30
CA THR A 139 -14.25 9.03 7.87
C THR A 139 -15.41 9.65 7.07
N GLY A 140 -16.05 8.86 6.20
CA GLY A 140 -17.23 9.32 5.45
C GLY A 140 -18.48 9.53 6.32
N ALA A 141 -18.66 8.72 7.36
CA ALA A 141 -19.77 8.85 8.31
C ALA A 141 -19.62 10.12 9.18
N TRP A 142 -18.41 10.37 9.69
CA TRP A 142 -18.09 11.59 10.44
C TRP A 142 -18.30 12.86 9.60
N ALA A 143 -17.86 12.85 8.34
CA ALA A 143 -18.03 13.99 7.42
C ALA A 143 -19.52 14.33 7.15
N ARG A 144 -20.37 13.31 6.95
CA ARG A 144 -21.82 13.49 6.77
C ARG A 144 -22.50 14.03 8.03
N ALA A 145 -22.09 13.55 9.21
CA ALA A 145 -22.63 14.00 10.49
C ALA A 145 -22.35 15.50 10.75
N GLN A 146 -21.19 16.00 10.32
CA GLN A 146 -20.82 17.41 10.48
C GLN A 146 -21.69 18.33 9.61
N VAL A 147 -21.97 17.94 8.35
CA VAL A 147 -22.85 18.71 7.44
C VAL A 147 -24.28 18.79 7.97
N ALA A 148 -24.79 17.71 8.57
CA ALA A 148 -26.12 17.69 9.18
C ALA A 148 -26.23 18.65 10.39
N ARG A 149 -25.19 18.73 11.23
CA ARG A 149 -25.17 19.66 12.39
C ARG A 149 -25.18 21.12 11.98
N LEU A 150 -24.47 21.48 10.89
CA LEU A 150 -24.43 22.84 10.38
C LEU A 150 -25.79 23.29 9.82
N ARG A 151 -26.49 22.39 9.09
CA ARG A 151 -27.85 22.64 8.62
C ARG A 151 -28.85 22.87 9.77
N GLY A 152 -28.74 22.11 10.86
CA GLY A 152 -29.60 22.29 12.04
C GLY A 152 -29.40 23.64 12.75
N ARG A 153 -28.16 24.15 12.82
CA ARG A 153 -27.88 25.48 13.41
C ARG A 153 -28.41 26.63 12.56
N ALA A 154 -28.36 26.49 11.23
CA ALA A 154 -28.91 27.49 10.31
C ALA A 154 -30.44 27.59 10.42
N ALA A 155 -31.13 26.45 10.60
CA ALA A 155 -32.58 26.42 10.81
C ALA A 155 -33.00 27.07 12.15
N ARG A 156 -32.21 26.88 13.21
CA ARG A 156 -32.51 27.42 14.56
C ARG A 156 -32.33 28.94 14.67
N ARG A 157 -31.55 29.56 13.77
CA ARG A 157 -31.33 31.01 13.73
C ARG A 157 -32.44 31.77 13.00
N ARG A 158 -33.40 31.07 12.38
CA ARG A 158 -34.48 31.64 11.57
C ARG A 158 -35.84 31.70 12.27
N GLN A 159 -35.95 31.32 13.55
CA GLN A 159 -37.16 31.56 14.34
C GLN A 159 -37.16 33.01 14.86
N PRO A 160 -38.00 33.91 14.34
CA PRO A 160 -38.24 35.19 14.98
C PRO A 160 -38.94 34.94 16.32
N LYS A 161 -38.47 35.61 17.39
CA LYS A 161 -39.22 35.68 18.65
C LYS A 161 -40.60 36.27 18.32
N GLY A 162 -41.65 35.48 18.53
CA GLY A 162 -43.04 35.94 18.43
C GLY A 162 -43.29 37.07 19.45
N PRO A 163 -44.25 37.98 19.15
CA PRO A 163 -44.45 39.20 19.91
C PRO A 163 -44.88 38.88 21.35
N ALA A 164 -44.17 39.48 22.31
CA ALA A 164 -44.65 39.56 23.69
C ALA A 164 -45.85 40.52 23.69
N ALA A 165 -46.94 40.02 24.26
CA ALA A 165 -48.22 40.69 24.46
C ALA A 165 -48.12 41.94 25.32
#